data_AF-A0A7J7CVX4-F1
#
_entry.id   AF-A0A7J7CVX4-F1
#
_cell.length_a   1.000
_cell.length_b   1.000
_cell.length_c   1.000
_cell.angle_alpha   90.00
_cell.angle_beta   90.00
_cell.angle_gamma   90.00
#
_symmetry.space_group_name_H-M   'P 1'
#
loop_
_entity.id
_entity.type
_entity.pdbx_description
1 polymer ?
#
loop_
_entity_poly.entity_id
_entity_poly.type
_entity_poly.pdbx_seq_one_letter_code
_entity_poly.pdbx_strand_id
1 'polypeptide(L)'
;MAYELSVLCDAEVALIVFSTRGRLYEYANNSVKATINRYKKACSDTSNSGSVSEANAQFYQQESAKLRVQIGNLQNSNRQMIGESLSSLNAKDLKNLEVRLEKGISKIRSKKTELLFAEIEYMQKREIDLHNSNQLLRAKIAENERNQQNMNLMPGGANYETLPSQSFDSRNYFQVNALQPTNHYQRQDQMALQLV
;
A
#
# COMPACT_ATOMS: atom_id res chain seq x y z
N MET A 1 -4.74 54.94 17.48
CA MET A 1 -5.26 54.77 16.11
C MET A 1 -6.71 54.27 16.10
N ALA A 2 -7.02 52.97 16.26
CA ALA A 2 -8.41 52.48 16.12
C ALA A 2 -9.41 53.10 17.14
N TYR A 3 -8.98 53.27 18.40
CA TYR A 3 -9.76 53.96 19.43
C TYR A 3 -9.97 55.45 19.11
N GLU A 4 -8.89 56.17 18.80
CA GLU A 4 -8.94 57.59 18.46
C GLU A 4 -9.86 57.86 17.26
N LEU A 5 -9.79 57.03 16.21
CA LEU A 5 -10.69 57.11 15.06
C LEU A 5 -12.15 56.90 15.45
N SER A 6 -12.44 55.93 16.32
CA SER A 6 -13.81 55.68 16.77
C SER A 6 -14.39 56.87 17.54
N VAL A 7 -13.58 57.56 18.34
CA VAL A 7 -14.02 58.71 19.16
C VAL A 7 -14.12 59.97 18.32
N LEU A 8 -13.14 60.28 17.47
CA LEU A 8 -13.10 61.52 16.69
C LEU A 8 -14.15 61.55 15.57
N CYS A 9 -14.52 60.39 15.03
CA CYS A 9 -15.43 60.29 13.89
C CYS A 9 -16.80 59.70 14.23
N ASP A 10 -17.08 59.41 15.51
CA ASP A 10 -18.27 58.69 15.97
C ASP A 10 -18.52 57.41 15.14
N ALA A 11 -17.45 56.63 14.94
CA ALA A 11 -17.43 55.49 14.04
C ALA A 11 -17.41 54.16 14.81
N GLU A 12 -18.20 53.19 14.35
CA GLU A 12 -18.08 51.80 14.83
C GLU A 12 -16.89 51.11 14.17
N VAL A 13 -15.94 50.64 14.97
CA VAL A 13 -14.68 50.06 14.51
C VAL A 13 -14.46 48.72 15.20
N ALA A 14 -14.22 47.68 14.40
CA ALA A 14 -13.73 46.38 14.85
C ALA A 14 -12.46 46.00 14.08
N LEU A 15 -11.45 45.51 14.78
CA LEU A 15 -10.18 45.03 14.25
C LEU A 15 -9.98 43.58 14.66
N ILE A 16 -9.69 42.71 13.71
CA ILE A 16 -9.43 41.28 13.92
C ILE A 16 -8.10 40.95 13.25
N VAL A 17 -7.16 40.38 14.02
CA VAL A 17 -5.82 40.02 13.55
C VAL A 17 -5.54 38.56 13.87
N PHE A 18 -5.20 37.78 12.85
CA PHE A 18 -4.65 36.44 13.01
C PHE A 18 -3.14 36.48 12.82
N SER A 19 -2.39 36.08 13.85
CA SER A 19 -0.93 35.90 13.70
C SER A 19 -0.63 34.72 12.78
N THR A 20 0.60 34.67 12.25
CA THR A 20 1.11 33.51 11.49
C THR A 20 1.08 32.20 12.27
N ARG A 21 0.98 32.27 13.62
CA ARG A 21 0.84 31.11 14.53
C ARG A 21 -0.61 30.75 14.82
N GLY A 22 -1.59 31.39 14.17
CA GLY A 22 -3.02 31.13 14.34
C GLY A 22 -3.66 31.77 15.57
N ARG A 23 -2.94 32.58 16.36
CA ARG A 23 -3.53 33.32 17.50
C ARG A 23 -4.41 34.47 17.00
N LEU A 24 -5.61 34.56 17.56
CA LEU A 24 -6.59 35.63 17.33
C LEU A 24 -6.35 36.78 18.31
N TYR A 25 -6.30 38.00 17.78
CA TYR A 25 -6.29 39.25 18.53
C TYR A 25 -7.42 40.12 18.01
N GLU A 26 -8.22 40.69 18.91
CA GLU A 26 -9.37 41.49 18.52
C GLU A 26 -9.50 42.77 19.35
N TYR A 27 -10.06 43.80 18.71
CA TYR A 27 -10.44 45.06 19.33
C TYR A 27 -11.77 45.51 18.73
N ALA A 28 -12.69 46.01 19.55
CA ALA A 28 -13.88 46.71 19.09
C ALA A 28 -14.29 47.77 20.11
N ASN A 29 -14.85 48.89 19.64
CA ASN A 29 -15.46 49.89 20.53
C ASN A 29 -16.82 49.44 21.09
N ASN A 30 -17.47 48.47 20.46
CA ASN A 30 -18.71 47.85 20.95
C ASN A 30 -18.58 46.32 21.03
N SER A 31 -18.88 45.61 19.94
CA SER A 31 -18.78 44.15 19.90
C SER A 31 -18.37 43.69 18.51
N VAL A 32 -17.27 42.94 18.43
CA VAL A 32 -16.81 42.31 17.19
C VAL A 32 -17.94 41.52 16.52
N LYS A 33 -18.70 40.74 17.29
CA LYS A 33 -19.83 39.96 16.79
C LYS A 33 -20.94 40.85 16.22
N ALA A 34 -21.29 41.93 16.90
CA ALA A 34 -22.33 42.86 16.43
C ALA A 34 -21.90 43.58 15.15
N THR A 35 -20.66 44.06 15.10
CA THR A 35 -20.09 44.73 13.91
C THR A 35 -20.01 43.78 12.72
N ILE A 36 -19.56 42.53 12.92
CA ILE A 36 -19.56 41.49 11.87
C ILE A 36 -20.97 41.24 11.37
N ASN A 37 -21.96 41.11 12.26
CA ASN A 37 -23.35 40.87 11.86
C ASN A 37 -23.91 42.03 11.05
N ARG A 38 -23.62 43.28 11.46
CA ARG A 38 -24.04 44.48 10.72
C ARG A 38 -23.36 44.56 9.35
N TYR A 39 -22.07 44.26 9.27
CA TYR A 39 -21.34 44.18 8.00
C TYR A 39 -21.94 43.14 7.07
N LYS A 40 -22.19 41.92 7.57
CA LYS A 40 -22.83 40.84 6.79
C LYS A 40 -24.19 41.27 6.23
N LYS A 41 -25.01 41.96 7.04
CA LYS A 41 -26.31 42.48 6.62
C LYS A 41 -26.18 43.59 5.55
N ALA A 42 -25.25 44.52 5.74
CA ALA A 42 -24.99 45.59 4.76
C ALA A 42 -24.48 45.03 3.41
N CYS A 43 -23.66 43.99 3.44
CA CYS A 43 -23.16 43.32 2.25
C CYS A 43 -24.21 42.44 1.55
N SER A 44 -25.14 41.83 2.28
CA SER A 44 -26.24 41.08 1.66
C SER A 44 -27.23 41.98 0.92
N ASP A 45 -27.42 43.21 1.39
CA ASP A 45 -28.32 44.19 0.77
C ASP A 45 -27.71 44.82 -0.51
N THR A 46 -26.40 44.70 -0.71
CA THR A 46 -25.67 45.13 -1.92
C THR A 46 -25.42 43.94 -2.85
N SER A 47 -26.50 43.38 -3.38
CA SER A 47 -26.58 42.15 -4.17
C SER A 47 -25.92 42.22 -5.57
N ASN A 48 -24.65 42.63 -5.68
CA ASN A 48 -23.91 42.57 -6.96
C ASN A 48 -22.41 42.25 -6.85
N SER A 49 -21.86 42.08 -5.64
CA SER A 49 -20.48 41.58 -5.48
C SER A 49 -20.55 40.30 -4.65
N GLY A 50 -20.58 39.15 -5.34
CA GLY A 50 -20.57 37.83 -4.68
C GLY A 50 -19.44 37.79 -3.65
N SER A 51 -19.75 37.33 -2.44
CA SER A 51 -18.78 37.34 -1.36
C SER A 51 -17.58 36.47 -1.71
N VAL A 52 -16.39 36.77 -1.15
CA VAL A 52 -15.19 35.91 -1.33
C VAL A 52 -15.48 34.45 -0.95
N SER A 53 -16.39 34.23 0.00
CA SER A 53 -16.85 32.89 0.39
C SER A 53 -17.65 32.18 -0.70
N GLU A 54 -18.50 32.89 -1.43
CA GLU A 54 -19.28 32.34 -2.55
C GLU A 54 -18.38 32.03 -3.75
N ALA A 55 -17.42 32.91 -4.06
CA ALA A 55 -16.44 32.67 -5.12
C ALA A 55 -15.60 31.41 -4.83
N ASN A 56 -15.16 31.23 -3.58
CA ASN A 56 -14.44 30.03 -3.15
C ASN A 56 -15.31 28.76 -3.22
N ALA A 57 -16.58 28.84 -2.80
CA ALA A 57 -17.50 27.71 -2.89
C ALA A 57 -17.75 27.26 -4.34
N GLN A 58 -17.96 28.22 -5.26
CA GLN A 58 -18.12 27.95 -6.68
C GLN A 58 -16.87 27.33 -7.30
N PHE A 59 -15.68 27.83 -6.93
CA PHE A 59 -14.41 27.26 -7.38
C PHE A 59 -14.28 25.78 -6.98
N TYR A 60 -14.50 25.45 -5.70
CA TYR A 60 -14.41 24.05 -5.25
C TYR A 60 -15.49 23.17 -5.83
N GLN A 61 -16.69 23.71 -6.08
CA GLN A 61 -17.75 22.97 -6.77
C GLN A 61 -17.33 22.61 -8.21
N GLN A 62 -16.70 23.55 -8.92
CA GLN A 62 -16.21 23.31 -10.28
C GLN A 62 -15.07 22.29 -10.29
N GLU A 63 -14.10 22.38 -9.38
CA GLU A 63 -13.01 21.40 -9.26
C GLU A 63 -13.55 20.01 -8.92
N SER A 64 -14.51 19.93 -8.00
CA SER A 64 -15.18 18.69 -7.66
C SER A 64 -15.91 18.07 -8.86
N ALA A 65 -16.55 18.90 -9.70
CA ALA A 65 -17.20 18.42 -10.93
C ALA A 65 -16.18 17.89 -11.95
N LYS A 66 -15.04 18.57 -12.14
CA LYS A 66 -13.96 18.09 -13.01
C LYS A 66 -13.41 16.74 -12.53
N LEU A 67 -13.18 16.59 -11.23
CA LEU A 67 -12.71 15.32 -10.64
C LEU A 67 -13.72 14.19 -10.86
N ARG A 68 -15.03 14.44 -10.68
CA ARG A 68 -16.07 13.44 -10.95
C ARG A 68 -16.03 12.95 -12.40
N VAL A 69 -15.84 13.84 -13.36
CA VAL A 69 -15.72 13.47 -14.78
C VAL A 69 -14.45 12.63 -15.01
N GLN A 70 -13.32 13.01 -14.42
CA GLN A 70 -12.07 12.24 -14.53
C GLN A 70 -12.23 10.82 -13.96
N ILE A 71 -12.88 10.68 -12.81
CA ILE A 71 -13.19 9.39 -12.19
C ILE A 71 -14.06 8.55 -13.13
N GLY A 72 -15.13 9.13 -13.69
CA GLY A 72 -16.00 8.45 -14.63
C GLY A 72 -15.25 7.95 -15.88
N ASN A 73 -14.36 8.78 -16.43
CA ASN A 73 -13.53 8.42 -17.57
C ASN A 73 -12.56 7.27 -17.26
N LEU A 74 -11.91 7.31 -16.09
CA LEU A 74 -11.01 6.24 -15.65
C LEU A 74 -11.74 4.93 -15.42
N GLN A 75 -12.90 4.97 -14.76
CA GLN A 75 -13.74 3.79 -14.56
C GLN A 75 -14.21 3.20 -15.88
N ASN A 76 -14.60 4.04 -16.85
CA ASN A 76 -14.99 3.57 -18.17
C ASN A 76 -13.81 2.95 -18.93
N SER A 77 -12.63 3.56 -18.85
CA SER A 77 -11.42 2.99 -19.46
C SER A 77 -11.06 1.63 -18.84
N ASN A 78 -11.20 1.48 -17.51
CA ASN A 78 -10.98 0.21 -16.83
C ASN A 78 -11.96 -0.86 -17.28
N ARG A 79 -13.27 -0.55 -17.38
CA ARG A 79 -14.28 -1.47 -17.93
C ARG A 79 -13.91 -1.95 -19.33
N GLN A 80 -13.52 -1.02 -20.20
CA GLN A 80 -13.07 -1.36 -21.55
C GLN A 80 -11.82 -2.25 -21.55
N MET A 81 -10.85 -1.98 -20.67
CA MET A 81 -9.65 -2.81 -20.52
C MET A 81 -9.93 -4.26 -20.09
N ILE A 82 -11.03 -4.50 -19.36
CA ILE A 82 -11.45 -5.85 -18.98
C ILE A 82 -12.47 -6.48 -19.96
N GLY A 83 -12.78 -5.79 -21.07
CA GLY A 83 -13.66 -6.29 -22.12
C GLY A 83 -15.14 -5.93 -21.94
N GLU A 84 -15.48 -5.03 -21.02
CA GLU A 84 -16.84 -4.55 -20.78
C GLU A 84 -17.14 -3.24 -21.53
N SER A 85 -18.42 -2.93 -21.75
CA SER A 85 -18.89 -1.68 -22.35
C SER A 85 -18.20 -1.30 -23.69
N LEU A 86 -17.89 -2.29 -24.52
CA LEU A 86 -17.18 -2.09 -25.79
C LEU A 86 -18.07 -1.55 -26.92
N SER A 87 -19.38 -1.66 -26.81
CA SER A 87 -20.35 -1.24 -27.83
C SER A 87 -20.31 0.27 -28.14
N SER A 88 -19.76 1.08 -27.22
CA SER A 88 -19.59 2.52 -27.44
C SER A 88 -18.32 2.88 -28.21
N LEU A 89 -17.42 1.92 -28.48
CA LEU A 89 -16.17 2.16 -29.19
C LEU A 89 -16.35 1.94 -30.70
N ASN A 90 -15.75 2.81 -31.50
CA ASN A 90 -15.64 2.59 -32.94
C ASN A 90 -14.51 1.59 -33.25
N ALA A 91 -14.43 1.12 -34.50
CA ALA A 91 -13.45 0.12 -34.93
C ALA A 91 -11.98 0.55 -34.70
N LYS A 92 -11.67 1.84 -34.87
CA LYS A 92 -10.33 2.37 -34.64
C LYS A 92 -9.95 2.30 -33.16
N ASP A 93 -10.87 2.72 -32.29
CA ASP A 93 -10.63 2.71 -30.84
C ASP A 93 -10.56 1.29 -30.29
N LEU A 94 -11.38 0.38 -30.82
CA LEU A 94 -11.30 -1.05 -30.47
C LEU A 94 -9.94 -1.65 -30.87
N LYS A 95 -9.44 -1.32 -32.07
CA LYS A 95 -8.12 -1.78 -32.52
C LYS A 95 -6.99 -1.22 -31.65
N ASN A 96 -7.09 0.04 -31.26
CA ASN A 96 -6.12 0.65 -30.35
C ASN A 96 -6.13 -0.03 -28.96
N LEU A 97 -7.32 -0.36 -28.45
CA LEU A 97 -7.49 -1.09 -27.19
C LEU A 97 -6.86 -2.48 -27.26
N GLU A 98 -7.14 -3.24 -28.32
CA GLU A 98 -6.56 -4.56 -28.59
C GLU A 98 -5.02 -4.50 -28.58
N VAL A 99 -4.42 -3.60 -29.38
CA VAL A 99 -2.96 -3.45 -29.44
C VAL A 99 -2.36 -3.09 -28.08
N ARG A 100 -3.04 -2.27 -27.28
CA ARG A 100 -2.60 -1.91 -25.94
C ARG A 100 -2.63 -3.12 -24.99
N LEU A 101 -3.68 -3.94 -25.06
CA LEU A 101 -3.81 -5.17 -24.28
C LEU A 101 -2.77 -6.21 -24.67
N GLU A 102 -2.56 -6.43 -25.97
CA GLU A 102 -1.53 -7.34 -26.49
C GLU A 102 -0.13 -6.98 -25.98
N LYS A 103 0.24 -5.69 -26.05
CA LYS A 103 1.51 -5.20 -25.51
C LYS A 103 1.63 -5.44 -24.00
N GLY A 104 0.56 -5.19 -23.24
CA GLY A 104 0.53 -5.43 -21.80
C GLY A 104 0.72 -6.90 -21.45
N ILE A 105 -0.04 -7.79 -22.11
CA ILE A 105 0.03 -9.24 -21.92
C ILE A 105 1.42 -9.76 -22.29
N SER A 106 2.00 -9.29 -23.40
CA SER A 106 3.34 -9.66 -23.83
C SER A 106 4.40 -9.32 -22.78
N LYS A 107 4.35 -8.09 -22.21
CA LYS A 107 5.25 -7.68 -21.11
C LYS A 107 5.09 -8.55 -19.86
N ILE A 108 3.85 -8.84 -19.45
CA ILE A 108 3.57 -9.69 -18.29
C ILE A 108 4.12 -11.11 -18.52
N ARG A 109 3.89 -11.68 -19.71
CA ARG A 109 4.39 -13.01 -20.06
C ARG A 109 5.91 -13.07 -20.04
N SER A 110 6.56 -12.10 -20.67
CA SER A 110 8.03 -11.98 -20.66
C SER A 110 8.58 -11.92 -19.24
N LYS A 111 8.00 -11.08 -18.36
CA LYS A 111 8.45 -10.98 -16.98
C LYS A 111 8.22 -12.27 -16.18
N LYS A 112 7.07 -12.93 -16.39
CA LYS A 112 6.80 -14.24 -15.77
C LYS A 112 7.82 -15.29 -16.19
N THR A 113 8.14 -15.35 -17.49
CA THR A 113 9.14 -16.27 -18.03
C THR A 113 10.53 -15.99 -17.44
N GLU A 114 10.95 -14.72 -17.39
CA GLU A 114 12.22 -14.32 -16.76
C GLU A 114 12.31 -14.79 -15.30
N LEU A 115 11.26 -14.54 -14.49
CA LEU A 115 11.22 -14.95 -13.10
C LEU A 115 11.24 -16.48 -12.92
N LEU A 116 10.51 -17.21 -13.78
CA LEU A 116 10.52 -18.68 -13.75
C LEU A 116 11.91 -19.24 -14.06
N PHE A 117 12.63 -18.67 -15.03
CA PHE A 117 14.00 -19.11 -15.33
C PHE A 117 14.94 -18.84 -14.17
N ALA A 118 14.86 -17.66 -13.55
CA ALA A 118 15.66 -17.33 -12.38
C ALA A 118 15.39 -18.30 -11.21
N GLU A 119 14.13 -18.67 -10.99
CA GLU A 119 13.75 -19.64 -9.95
C GLU A 119 14.29 -21.04 -10.24
N ILE A 120 14.23 -21.49 -11.50
CA ILE A 120 14.79 -22.79 -11.92
C ILE A 120 16.29 -22.82 -11.67
N GLU A 121 17.01 -21.77 -12.09
CA GLU A 121 18.46 -21.67 -11.90
C GLU A 121 18.85 -21.68 -10.42
N TYR A 122 18.12 -20.93 -9.59
CA TYR A 122 18.31 -20.93 -8.15
C TYR A 122 18.10 -22.33 -7.53
N MET A 123 17.04 -23.03 -7.92
CA MET A 123 16.73 -24.36 -7.39
C MET A 123 17.76 -25.40 -7.83
N GLN A 124 18.22 -25.35 -9.09
CA GLN A 124 19.29 -26.24 -9.58
C GLN A 124 20.60 -26.02 -8.82
N LYS A 125 20.98 -24.77 -8.58
CA LYS A 125 22.18 -24.46 -7.78
C LYS A 125 22.04 -25.01 -6.36
N ARG A 126 20.88 -24.81 -5.73
CA ARG A 126 20.60 -25.33 -4.38
C ARG A 126 20.63 -26.84 -4.32
N GLU A 127 20.13 -27.54 -5.34
CA GLU A 127 20.21 -28.99 -5.46
C GLU A 127 21.67 -29.46 -5.46
N ILE A 128 22.52 -28.83 -6.28
CA ILE A 128 23.95 -29.15 -6.36
C ILE A 128 24.65 -28.94 -5.00
N ASP A 129 24.40 -27.80 -4.35
CA ASP A 129 25.01 -27.48 -3.05
C ASP A 129 24.61 -28.48 -1.95
N LEU A 130 23.33 -28.87 -1.93
CA LEU A 130 22.82 -29.89 -1.02
C LEU A 130 23.37 -31.28 -1.34
N HIS A 131 23.50 -31.63 -2.61
CA HIS A 131 24.07 -32.89 -3.04
C HIS A 131 25.55 -32.99 -2.62
N ASN A 132 26.33 -31.94 -2.83
CA ASN A 132 27.73 -31.87 -2.41
C ASN A 132 27.88 -31.96 -0.88
N SER A 133 27.04 -31.24 -0.14
CA SER A 133 27.03 -31.29 1.34
C SER A 133 26.70 -32.70 1.86
N ASN A 134 25.71 -33.36 1.25
CA ASN A 134 25.36 -34.74 1.60
C ASN A 134 26.49 -35.73 1.29
N GLN A 135 27.16 -35.59 0.14
CA GLN A 135 28.32 -36.44 -0.18
C GLN A 135 29.45 -36.26 0.84
N LEU A 136 29.77 -35.03 1.22
CA LEU A 136 30.79 -34.75 2.24
C LEU A 136 30.44 -35.36 3.60
N LEU A 137 29.17 -35.24 4.02
CA LEU A 137 28.71 -35.83 5.28
C LEU A 137 28.82 -37.37 5.25
N ARG A 138 28.43 -38.01 4.13
CA ARG A 138 28.57 -39.46 3.97
C ARG A 138 30.03 -39.92 4.05
N ALA A 139 30.96 -39.17 3.43
CA ALA A 139 32.39 -39.46 3.52
C ALA A 139 32.90 -39.35 4.95
N LYS A 140 32.52 -38.29 5.69
CA LYS A 140 32.89 -38.11 7.11
C LYS A 140 32.33 -39.22 8.01
N ILE A 141 31.10 -39.66 7.77
CA ILE A 141 30.49 -40.78 8.51
C ILE A 141 31.33 -42.05 8.30
N ALA A 142 31.64 -42.39 7.05
CA ALA A 142 32.44 -43.58 6.73
C ALA A 142 33.85 -43.53 7.33
N GLU A 143 34.48 -42.35 7.36
CA GLU A 143 35.78 -42.15 8.03
C GLU A 143 35.67 -42.34 9.55
N ASN A 144 34.64 -41.78 10.19
CA ASN A 144 34.45 -41.90 11.63
C ASN A 144 34.15 -43.35 12.05
N GLU A 145 33.36 -44.09 11.26
CA GLU A 145 33.11 -45.52 11.46
C GLU A 145 34.40 -46.35 11.38
N ARG A 146 35.28 -46.05 10.42
CA ARG A 146 36.61 -46.66 10.31
C ARG A 146 37.50 -46.35 11.51
N ASN A 147 37.51 -45.10 11.98
CA ASN A 147 38.29 -44.68 13.14
C ASN A 147 37.80 -45.35 14.43
N GLN A 148 36.48 -45.50 14.61
CA GLN A 148 35.92 -46.25 15.75
C GLN A 148 36.29 -47.73 15.71
N GLN A 149 36.23 -48.37 14.54
CA GLN A 149 36.67 -49.76 14.38
C GLN A 149 38.17 -49.90 14.71
N ASN A 150 39.02 -48.98 14.26
CA ASN A 150 40.46 -49.02 14.51
C ASN A 150 40.82 -48.80 15.99
N MET A 151 40.09 -47.93 16.70
CA MET A 151 40.25 -47.71 18.15
C MET A 151 39.83 -48.93 18.97
N ASN A 152 38.85 -49.71 18.51
CA ASN A 152 38.42 -50.95 19.17
C ASN A 152 39.41 -52.12 18.99
N LEU A 153 40.41 -52.00 18.10
CA LEU A 153 41.42 -53.04 17.84
C LEU A 153 42.75 -52.82 18.59
N MET A 154 42.88 -51.77 19.41
CA MET A 154 44.06 -51.57 20.27
C MET A 154 43.93 -52.40 21.57
N PRO A 155 44.83 -53.36 21.87
CA PRO A 155 44.76 -54.17 23.08
C PRO A 155 45.29 -53.36 24.27
N GLY A 156 44.39 -52.66 24.97
CA GLY A 156 44.83 -51.78 26.05
C GLY A 156 43.72 -51.16 26.90
N GLY A 157 42.87 -51.98 27.52
CA GLY A 157 42.33 -51.69 28.85
C GLY A 157 40.95 -51.02 28.96
N ALA A 158 40.14 -51.64 29.81
CA ALA A 158 38.97 -51.14 30.54
C ALA A 158 37.60 -51.15 29.83
N ASN A 159 36.88 -52.24 30.10
CA ASN A 159 35.43 -52.40 30.17
C ASN A 159 34.63 -51.08 30.21
N TYR A 160 33.91 -50.80 29.13
CA TYR A 160 32.63 -50.13 29.19
C TYR A 160 31.66 -50.89 28.29
N GLU A 161 30.54 -51.31 28.87
CA GLU A 161 29.47 -52.04 28.20
C GLU A 161 29.05 -51.28 26.94
N THR A 162 29.20 -51.94 25.79
CA THR A 162 28.63 -51.52 24.52
C THR A 162 27.12 -51.54 24.63
N LEU A 163 26.49 -50.37 24.80
CA LEU A 163 25.06 -50.24 24.57
C LEU A 163 24.77 -50.58 23.09
N PRO A 164 23.70 -51.35 22.81
CA PRO A 164 23.36 -51.71 21.44
C PRO A 164 23.00 -50.45 20.65
N SER A 165 23.57 -50.33 19.46
CA SER A 165 23.22 -49.30 18.49
C SER A 165 21.74 -49.39 18.17
N GLN A 166 20.96 -48.44 18.68
CA GLN A 166 19.59 -48.27 18.21
C GLN A 166 19.64 -47.91 16.73
N SER A 167 18.94 -48.72 15.93
CA SER A 167 18.63 -48.46 14.53
C SER A 167 18.07 -47.04 14.38
N PHE A 168 18.88 -46.14 13.81
CA PHE A 168 18.46 -44.80 13.43
C PHE A 168 17.43 -44.92 12.30
N ASP A 169 16.15 -44.84 12.66
CA ASP A 169 15.05 -44.81 11.71
C ASP A 169 15.08 -43.47 10.95
N SER A 170 15.60 -43.52 9.71
CA SER A 170 15.74 -42.34 8.83
C SER A 170 14.41 -41.80 8.30
N ARG A 171 13.27 -42.27 8.82
CA ARG A 171 11.93 -41.93 8.30
C ARG A 171 11.30 -40.65 8.86
N ASN A 172 11.96 -39.94 9.78
CA ASN A 172 11.33 -38.81 10.49
C ASN A 172 11.94 -37.42 10.31
N TYR A 173 12.78 -37.19 9.29
CA TYR A 173 13.34 -35.85 9.02
C TYR A 173 12.64 -35.11 7.87
N PHE A 174 11.32 -34.99 7.93
CA PHE A 174 10.60 -33.93 7.20
C PHE A 174 9.45 -33.40 8.06
N GLN A 175 9.79 -32.76 9.18
CA GLN A 175 8.92 -31.73 9.74
C GLN A 175 9.41 -30.39 9.19
N VAL A 176 8.88 -30.02 8.03
CA VAL A 176 8.98 -28.65 7.49
C VAL A 176 8.11 -27.77 8.38
N ASN A 177 8.66 -27.38 9.52
CA ASN A 177 8.06 -26.39 10.43
C ASN A 177 9.02 -25.20 10.52
N ALA A 178 9.16 -24.46 9.41
CA ALA A 178 9.62 -23.08 9.41
C ALA A 178 9.28 -22.45 8.05
N LEU A 179 8.61 -21.29 8.11
CA LEU A 179 8.21 -20.42 6.99
C LEU A 179 6.88 -20.78 6.32
N GLN A 180 5.81 -20.72 7.12
CA GLN A 180 4.46 -20.41 6.63
C GLN A 180 4.46 -18.93 6.17
N PRO A 181 4.16 -18.59 4.90
CA PRO A 181 3.79 -17.23 4.56
C PRO A 181 2.37 -17.03 5.08
N THR A 182 2.24 -16.24 6.14
CA THR A 182 0.98 -15.62 6.52
C THR A 182 0.44 -14.83 5.33
N ASN A 183 -0.63 -15.31 4.70
CA ASN A 183 -1.62 -14.49 4.01
C ASN A 183 -2.94 -15.25 3.95
N HIS A 184 -3.68 -15.18 5.06
CA HIS A 184 -5.12 -15.38 5.05
C HIS A 184 -5.75 -14.19 4.32
N TYR A 185 -6.09 -14.35 3.03
CA TYR A 185 -7.16 -13.53 2.47
C TYR A 185 -8.48 -14.27 2.70
N GLN A 186 -9.18 -13.85 3.74
CA GLN A 186 -10.59 -14.17 3.93
C GLN A 186 -11.37 -13.75 2.69
N ARG A 187 -11.94 -14.74 2.01
CA ARG A 187 -13.13 -14.56 1.19
C ARG A 187 -14.33 -14.48 2.14
N GLN A 188 -15.26 -13.59 1.83
CA GLN A 188 -16.68 -13.59 2.25
C GLN A 188 -17.07 -12.65 3.39
N ASP A 189 -17.61 -11.49 3.00
CA ASP A 189 -18.81 -10.78 3.52
C ASP A 189 -18.78 -9.34 2.93
N GLN A 190 -19.84 -8.67 2.48
CA GLN A 190 -21.27 -8.89 2.38
C GLN A 190 -21.78 -7.86 1.36
N MET A 191 -22.65 -8.27 0.42
CA MET A 191 -23.50 -7.34 -0.33
C MET A 191 -24.65 -6.93 0.57
N ALA A 192 -24.74 -5.65 0.94
CA ALA A 192 -25.99 -4.96 1.26
C ALA A 192 -25.73 -3.46 1.45
N LEU A 193 -26.14 -2.64 0.47
CA LEU A 193 -26.58 -1.27 0.75
C LEU A 193 -27.82 -1.00 -0.10
N GLN A 194 -28.96 -1.17 0.54
CA GLN A 194 -30.23 -0.60 0.13
C GLN A 194 -30.41 0.67 0.95
N LEU A 195 -30.57 1.82 0.31
CA LEU A 195 -31.18 2.98 0.95
C LEU A 195 -32.27 3.57 0.04
N VAL A 196 -33.40 3.79 0.69
CA VAL A 196 -34.56 4.60 0.32
C VAL A 196 -34.14 6.05 0.10
#